data_AF-A0A519KPJ3-F1
#
_entry.id   AF-A0A519KPJ3-F1
#
_cell.length_a   1.000
_cell.length_b   1.000
_cell.length_c   1.000
_cell.angle_alpha   90.00
_cell.angle_beta   90.00
_cell.angle_gamma   90.00
#
_symmetry.space_group_name_H-M   'P 1'
#
loop_
_entity.id
_entity.type
_entity.pdbx_description
1 polymer ?
#
loop_
_entity_poly.entity_id
_entity_poly.type
_entity_poly.pdbx_seq_one_letter_code
_entity_poly.pdbx_strand_id
1 'polypeptide(L)'
;MRLSTTAIAAVLALSLTGGVVTARTATTQAPAEVQAGTYKLDPSHGKITWTVAHLGFSHYVGQFVNVSADLTLDPANPSASTLTATVPLADV
;
A
#
# COMPACT_ATOMS: atom_id res chain seq x y z
N MET A 1 -31.23 -56.07 17.11
CA MET A 1 -32.16 -55.69 16.03
C MET A 1 -31.96 -54.21 15.76
N ARG A 2 -31.57 -53.87 14.53
CA ARG A 2 -31.26 -52.51 14.07
C ARG A 2 -32.54 -51.68 14.00
N LEU A 3 -32.46 -50.37 14.26
CA LEU A 3 -32.78 -49.38 13.23
C LEU A 3 -32.18 -48.01 13.57
N SER A 4 -31.37 -47.53 12.64
CA SER A 4 -30.72 -46.23 12.58
C SER A 4 -31.61 -45.29 11.76
N THR A 5 -31.77 -44.04 12.20
CA THR A 5 -32.26 -42.96 11.33
C THR A 5 -31.49 -41.68 11.64
N THR A 6 -30.44 -41.44 10.87
CA THR A 6 -29.80 -40.15 10.67
C THR A 6 -30.73 -39.26 9.84
N ALA A 7 -31.08 -38.08 10.34
CA ALA A 7 -31.69 -37.03 9.53
C ALA A 7 -30.64 -35.92 9.31
N ILE A 8 -30.07 -35.92 8.11
CA ILE A 8 -29.18 -34.89 7.59
C ILE A 8 -30.06 -33.71 7.18
N ALA A 9 -29.94 -32.57 7.86
CA ALA A 9 -30.59 -31.33 7.45
C ALA A 9 -29.56 -30.38 6.80
N ALA A 10 -29.49 -30.52 5.47
CA ALA A 10 -29.15 -29.54 4.44
C ALA A 10 -28.21 -28.36 4.81
N VAL A 11 -26.95 -28.50 4.41
CA VAL A 11 -26.08 -27.37 4.04
C VAL A 11 -26.64 -26.75 2.77
N LEU A 12 -27.35 -25.64 2.87
CA LEU A 12 -27.69 -24.83 1.70
C LEU A 12 -26.50 -23.91 1.41
N ALA A 13 -25.58 -24.41 0.59
CA ALA A 13 -24.52 -23.63 -0.03
C ALA A 13 -25.17 -22.60 -0.98
N LEU A 14 -25.27 -21.36 -0.52
CA LEU A 14 -25.59 -20.22 -1.39
C LEU A 14 -24.30 -19.43 -1.63
N SER A 15 -23.49 -19.96 -2.55
CA SER A 15 -22.39 -19.24 -3.20
C SER A 15 -22.97 -18.15 -4.11
N LEU A 16 -23.18 -16.96 -3.56
CA LEU A 16 -23.26 -15.72 -4.32
C LEU A 16 -21.91 -15.01 -4.23
N THR A 17 -21.32 -14.80 -5.40
CA THR A 17 -20.08 -14.10 -5.71
C THR A 17 -20.14 -12.58 -5.44
N GLY A 18 -20.59 -12.19 -4.25
CA GLY A 18 -20.41 -10.85 -3.72
C GLY A 18 -19.03 -10.78 -3.09
N GLY A 19 -18.07 -10.13 -3.76
CA GLY A 19 -16.73 -9.95 -3.21
C GLY A 19 -16.81 -9.46 -1.77
N VAL A 20 -16.15 -10.17 -0.86
CA VAL A 20 -16.00 -9.74 0.53
C VAL A 20 -15.32 -8.37 0.47
N VAL A 21 -16.09 -7.31 0.72
CA VAL A 21 -15.53 -5.99 0.96
C VAL A 21 -14.90 -6.08 2.34
N THR A 22 -13.64 -6.51 2.39
CA THR A 22 -12.85 -6.39 3.60
C THR A 22 -12.77 -4.90 3.91
N ALA A 23 -13.30 -4.49 5.07
CA ALA A 23 -13.15 -3.12 5.53
C ALA A 23 -11.65 -2.79 5.49
N ARG A 24 -11.27 -1.78 4.70
CA ARG A 24 -9.88 -1.31 4.64
C ARG A 24 -9.57 -0.76 6.02
N THR A 25 -8.54 -1.31 6.68
CA THR A 25 -8.04 -0.75 7.94
C THR A 25 -7.76 0.73 7.73
N ALA A 26 -8.39 1.58 8.53
CA ALA A 26 -8.14 3.01 8.48
C ALA A 26 -6.65 3.25 8.75
N THR A 27 -6.05 4.18 8.01
CA THR A 27 -4.69 4.63 8.32
C THR A 27 -4.69 5.28 9.70
N THR A 28 -3.77 4.83 10.55
CA THR A 28 -3.60 5.41 11.88
C THR A 28 -3.04 6.82 11.82
N GLN A 29 -3.50 7.67 12.74
CA GLN A 29 -2.87 8.97 13.01
C GLN A 29 -2.01 8.93 14.27
N ALA A 30 -1.97 7.81 15.00
CA ALA A 30 -1.16 7.66 16.19
C ALA A 30 0.29 7.32 15.76
N PRO A 31 1.29 8.18 16.03
CA PRO A 31 2.66 7.91 15.63
C PRO A 31 3.22 6.62 16.25
N ALA A 32 2.72 6.24 17.44
CA ALA A 32 3.10 5.02 18.13
C ALA A 32 2.67 3.73 17.41
N GLU A 33 1.72 3.80 16.48
CA GLU A 33 1.26 2.67 15.69
C GLU A 33 2.07 2.49 14.39
N VAL A 34 2.95 3.44 14.05
CA VAL A 34 3.89 3.30 12.93
C VAL A 34 4.86 2.17 13.23
N GLN A 35 4.90 1.19 12.35
CA GLN A 35 5.78 0.04 12.51
C GLN A 35 7.20 0.40 12.07
N ALA A 36 8.19 -0.05 12.85
CA ALA A 36 9.58 -0.02 12.40
C ALA A 36 9.82 -1.11 11.36
N GLY A 37 10.81 -0.90 10.49
CA GLY A 37 11.26 -1.95 9.58
C GLY A 37 11.78 -1.45 8.25
N THR A 38 11.99 -2.41 7.34
CA THR A 38 12.44 -2.16 5.98
C THR A 38 11.26 -2.24 5.02
N TYR A 39 11.08 -1.19 4.23
CA TYR A 39 10.01 -1.05 3.25
C TYR A 39 10.60 -0.88 1.87
N LYS A 40 9.98 -1.55 0.89
CA LYS A 40 10.30 -1.36 -0.52
C LYS A 40 9.18 -0.62 -1.20
N LEU A 41 9.51 0.36 -2.02
CA LEU A 41 8.53 1.12 -2.78
C LEU A 41 7.84 0.18 -3.78
N ASP A 42 6.51 0.22 -3.79
CA ASP A 42 5.71 -0.37 -4.84
C ASP A 42 5.79 0.51 -6.10
N PRO A 43 6.41 0.03 -7.20
CA PRO A 43 6.61 0.83 -8.40
C PRO A 43 5.30 1.28 -9.06
N SER A 44 4.20 0.55 -8.83
CA SER A 44 2.89 0.90 -9.38
C SER A 44 2.19 2.03 -8.61
N HIS A 45 2.64 2.33 -7.39
CA HIS A 45 2.05 3.34 -6.51
C HIS A 45 3.05 4.42 -6.06
N GLY A 46 4.29 4.37 -6.54
CA GLY A 46 5.37 5.31 -6.24
C GLY A 46 5.78 6.14 -7.44
N LYS A 47 5.93 7.45 -7.26
CA LYS A 47 6.47 8.38 -8.26
C LYS A 47 7.04 9.63 -7.60
N ILE A 48 7.98 10.29 -8.27
CA ILE A 48 8.54 11.57 -7.83
C ILE A 48 7.92 12.67 -8.68
N THR A 49 7.14 13.55 -8.06
CA THR A 49 6.58 14.74 -8.72
C THR A 49 7.49 15.93 -8.49
N TRP A 50 7.78 16.67 -9.55
CA TRP A 50 8.59 17.88 -9.49
C TRP A 50 7.88 19.04 -10.18
N THR A 51 8.28 20.26 -9.83
CA THR A 51 7.77 21.47 -10.45
C THR A 51 8.87 22.48 -10.72
N VAL A 52 8.73 23.21 -11.82
CA VAL A 52 9.59 24.34 -12.17
C VAL A 52 8.71 25.57 -12.36
N ALA A 53 9.08 26.66 -11.69
CA ALA A 53 8.43 27.95 -11.90
C ALA A 53 8.78 28.49 -13.29
N HIS A 54 7.76 28.87 -14.05
CA HIS A 54 7.92 29.42 -15.39
C HIS A 54 7.67 30.93 -15.35
N LEU A 55 8.76 31.67 -15.09
CA LEU A 55 8.81 33.14 -15.04
C LEU A 55 7.81 33.78 -14.05
N GLY A 56 7.35 33.03 -13.05
CA GLY A 56 6.36 33.49 -12.06
C GLY A 56 4.91 33.50 -12.55
N PHE A 57 4.63 33.08 -13.79
CA PHE A 57 3.26 33.06 -14.33
C PHE A 57 2.58 31.71 -14.17
N SER A 58 3.35 30.62 -14.25
CA SER A 58 2.82 29.27 -14.16
C SER A 58 3.84 28.30 -13.55
N HIS A 59 3.35 27.12 -13.21
CA HIS A 59 4.17 26.00 -12.76
C HIS A 59 4.11 24.90 -13.82
N TYR A 60 5.26 24.54 -14.38
CA TYR A 60 5.39 23.30 -15.13
C TYR A 60 5.55 22.15 -14.13
N VAL A 61 4.83 21.05 -14.34
CA VAL A 61 4.80 19.90 -13.44
C VAL A 61 5.12 18.65 -14.25
N GLY A 62 6.03 17.83 -13.74
CA GLY A 62 6.40 16.54 -14.33
C GLY A 62 6.56 15.46 -13.27
N GLN A 63 6.71 14.21 -13.72
CA GLN A 63 6.81 13.05 -12.84
C GLN A 63 7.89 12.08 -13.33
N PHE A 64 8.78 11.64 -12.45
CA PHE A 64 9.56 10.42 -12.72
C PHE A 64 8.74 9.21 -12.30
N VAL A 65 8.54 8.28 -13.23
CA VAL A 65 7.87 7.00 -13.00
C VAL A 65 8.89 5.86 -12.94
N ASN A 66 8.44 4.64 -12.62
CA ASN A 66 9.32 3.46 -12.48
C ASN A 66 10.46 3.64 -11.46
N VAL A 67 10.27 4.49 -10.46
CA VAL A 67 11.22 4.72 -9.38
C VAL A 67 11.29 3.48 -8.49
N SER A 68 12.50 3.07 -8.10
CA SER A 68 12.70 2.10 -7.03
C SER A 68 13.23 2.80 -5.79
N ALA A 69 12.77 2.38 -4.61
CA ALA A 69 13.32 2.88 -3.35
C ALA A 69 13.23 1.85 -2.23
N ASP A 70 14.15 1.96 -1.29
CA ASP A 70 14.22 1.18 -0.07
C ASP A 70 14.30 2.15 1.12
N LEU A 71 13.42 1.96 2.10
CA LEU A 71 13.33 2.72 3.34
C LEU A 71 13.64 1.79 4.52
N THR A 72 14.59 2.17 5.36
CA THR A 72 14.72 1.64 6.73
C THR A 72 14.17 2.69 7.69
N LEU A 73 13.05 2.37 8.34
CA LEU A 73 12.32 3.28 9.22
C LEU A 73 12.52 2.90 10.69
N ASP A 74 12.99 3.86 11.47
CA ASP A 74 13.00 3.85 12.94
C ASP A 74 12.05 4.95 13.45
N PRO A 75 10.82 4.60 13.84
CA PRO A 75 9.84 5.55 14.35
C PRO A 75 10.22 6.15 15.71
N ALA A 76 11.03 5.44 16.51
CA ALA A 76 11.47 5.90 17.82
C ALA A 76 12.63 6.91 17.70
N ASN A 77 13.43 6.79 16.65
CA ASN A 77 14.46 7.74 16.27
C ASN A 77 14.45 8.03 14.75
N PRO A 78 13.57 8.92 14.26
CA PRO A 78 13.43 9.19 12.83
C PRO A 78 14.72 9.65 12.15
N SER A 79 15.62 10.31 12.88
CA SER A 79 16.92 10.76 12.36
C SER A 79 17.89 9.62 12.02
N ALA A 80 17.68 8.43 12.57
CA ALA A 80 18.43 7.22 12.23
C ALA A 80 17.83 6.45 11.04
N SER A 81 16.67 6.88 10.52
CA SER A 81 16.04 6.27 9.35
C SER A 81 16.81 6.62 8.07
N THR A 82 16.80 5.72 7.09
CA THR A 82 17.45 5.93 5.80
C THR A 82 16.49 5.63 4.65
N LEU A 83 16.48 6.49 3.63
CA LEU A 83 15.76 6.27 2.38
C LEU A 83 16.75 6.38 1.22
N THR A 84 16.83 5.35 0.40
CA THR A 84 17.61 5.36 -0.85
C THR A 84 16.66 5.16 -2.02
N ALA A 85 16.73 6.02 -3.03
CA ALA A 85 15.91 5.95 -4.24
C ALA A 85 16.77 5.98 -5.50
N THR A 86 16.32 5.28 -6.55
CA THR A 86 16.92 5.30 -7.88
C THR A 86 15.90 5.82 -8.88
N VAL A 87 16.29 6.84 -9.64
CA VAL A 87 15.42 7.56 -10.57
C VAL A 87 15.88 7.30 -12.01
N PRO A 88 15.07 6.62 -12.84
CA PRO A 88 15.34 6.51 -14.26
C PRO A 88 15.16 7.86 -14.94
N LEU A 89 16.20 8.39 -15.59
CA LEU A 89 16.12 9.70 -16.25
C LEU A 89 15.46 9.67 -17.63
N ALA A 90 15.25 8.47 -18.19
CA ALA A 90 14.57 8.28 -19.47
C ALA A 90 13.04 8.25 -19.34
N ASP A 91 12.51 8.13 -18.13
CA ASP A 91 11.08 7.91 -17.85
C ASP A 91 10.48 9.14 -17.14
N VAL A 92 10.27 10.22 -17.91
CA VAL A 92 9.73 11.53 -17.49
C VAL A 92 8.34 11.78 -18.07
#